data_AF-A0A939DFI6-F1
#
_entry.id   AF-A0A939DFI6-F1
#
_cell.length_a   1.000
_cell.length_b   1.000
_cell.length_c   1.000
_cell.angle_alpha   90.00
_cell.angle_beta   90.00
_cell.angle_gamma   90.00
#
_symmetry.space_group_name_H-M   'P 1'
#
loop_
_entity.id
_entity.type
_entity.pdbx_description
1 polymer ?
#
loop_
_entity_poly.entity_id
_entity_poly.type
_entity_poly.pdbx_seq_one_letter_code
_entity_poly.pdbx_strand_id
1 'polypeptide(L)'
;MDIKQLVSALLMAGLLSACGSGSSSGSGSDSPPVDKPVHPPPELSGDEPLPPANGDLLDIAIAPPAADVRVGFELAEAYQSQVTDLAVNGDGLWCHVQRLTGQDGPRLHTTRDWQPGWAQSLRCHVDAQEVFSYRPDPGAVIVDMAMQDSSRVLLLEAIPSDFTGGSPVDGNWFELRLTQLDGAGNALQRRWLEDVPAANELFYYSYEPNSDEPTRTVAEDLSHNGRPQLSVNQLARLQVHEGVPFLLAHTYGVKVYRFHDDLTVAWDRQVMPAYRWLWSGELTNTSRMAIRDDGAVAVAFELFDDDVAIYSAHFEQPLEDVNEGSDVGVAVIAGNGAPLGIFMAGLRGHSESLEGMFWRSGDLLLTGSTRYEKAGAAGGTTEWDSYLAWIDGDSGETTHSQLYHVHDEDMVRDAVLTDGGRLLLAGESGYRQADTHSQVSYGYGVIYEVTDTGEVLPLMKLDTPRNSTVNGIQVVGDTLYYRYDFDGFITHTCDQDQSLCWIKSGVSNMALDELGR
;
A
#
# COMPACT_ATOMS: atom_id res chain seq x y z
N MET A 1 10.04 -47.07 -38.45
CA MET A 1 10.89 -48.26 -38.71
C MET A 1 12.12 -47.77 -39.44
N ASP A 2 13.36 -47.99 -39.02
CA ASP A 2 13.84 -48.76 -37.88
C ASP A 2 15.32 -48.45 -37.57
N ILE A 3 15.63 -48.52 -36.27
CA ILE A 3 16.76 -49.24 -35.65
C ILE A 3 18.20 -48.86 -36.02
N LYS A 4 18.87 -48.27 -35.01
CA LYS A 4 20.14 -48.73 -34.37
C LYS A 4 20.35 -47.87 -33.10
N GLN A 5 19.81 -48.30 -31.94
CA GLN A 5 20.54 -48.97 -30.83
C GLN A 5 21.79 -48.20 -30.37
N LEU A 6 21.87 -47.58 -29.18
CA LEU A 6 21.65 -48.10 -27.80
C LEU A 6 22.77 -49.08 -27.38
N VAL A 7 23.27 -48.91 -26.14
CA VAL A 7 24.45 -49.54 -25.48
C VAL A 7 25.65 -48.56 -25.48
N SER A 8 26.14 -47.97 -24.37
CA SER A 8 26.27 -48.49 -23.00
C SER A 8 26.10 -47.40 -21.94
N ALA A 9 25.29 -47.73 -20.94
CA ALA A 9 25.34 -47.14 -19.60
C ALA A 9 26.35 -47.91 -18.72
N LEU A 10 26.62 -47.33 -17.53
CA LEU A 10 27.33 -47.89 -16.36
C LEU A 10 28.87 -47.98 -16.44
N LEU A 11 29.56 -47.20 -15.59
CA LEU A 11 30.08 -47.64 -14.27
C LEU A 11 30.79 -46.45 -13.61
N MET A 12 30.28 -46.01 -12.45
CA MET A 12 30.93 -46.13 -11.13
C MET A 12 32.21 -45.29 -10.97
N ALA A 13 32.13 -44.18 -10.23
CA ALA A 13 32.22 -44.12 -8.77
C ALA A 13 33.67 -44.21 -8.25
N GLY A 14 34.08 -43.18 -7.52
CA GLY A 14 34.96 -43.34 -6.38
C GLY A 14 36.25 -42.53 -6.37
N LEU A 15 36.36 -41.76 -5.28
CA LEU A 15 37.57 -41.40 -4.52
C LEU A 15 38.26 -40.10 -4.96
N LEU A 16 38.02 -38.98 -4.28
CA LEU A 16 38.59 -38.54 -2.99
C LEU A 16 40.11 -38.29 -2.99
N SER A 17 40.43 -37.12 -2.45
CA SER A 17 41.60 -36.76 -1.65
C SER A 17 42.81 -36.10 -2.33
N ALA A 18 42.97 -34.82 -1.95
CA ALA A 18 44.11 -34.29 -1.18
C ALA A 18 45.39 -33.83 -1.91
N CYS A 19 45.68 -32.55 -1.63
CA CYS A 19 46.97 -31.94 -1.30
C CYS A 19 48.04 -31.71 -2.38
N GLY A 20 48.59 -30.49 -2.33
CA GLY A 20 49.90 -30.11 -2.86
C GLY A 20 49.83 -28.86 -3.72
N SER A 21 50.07 -27.66 -3.16
CA SER A 21 51.35 -26.91 -3.29
C SER A 21 51.74 -26.66 -4.76
N GLY A 22 51.87 -25.46 -5.30
CA GLY A 22 52.20 -24.13 -4.79
C GLY A 22 53.00 -23.45 -5.92
N SER A 23 52.90 -22.13 -6.07
CA SER A 23 54.03 -21.24 -6.38
C SER A 23 53.58 -19.84 -6.77
N SER A 24 54.25 -18.90 -6.11
CA SER A 24 54.26 -17.45 -6.16
C SER A 24 54.69 -16.80 -7.48
N SER A 25 54.16 -15.60 -7.75
CA SER A 25 54.88 -14.33 -8.07
C SER A 25 53.81 -13.25 -8.33
N GLY A 26 53.90 -11.98 -7.95
CA GLY A 26 54.93 -11.13 -7.36
C GLY A 26 54.69 -9.68 -7.83
N SER A 27 54.92 -8.71 -6.93
CA SER A 27 54.87 -7.23 -7.08
C SER A 27 53.47 -6.60 -7.15
N GLY A 28 53.11 -5.57 -6.40
CA GLY A 28 53.85 -4.68 -5.50
C GLY A 28 53.48 -3.23 -5.80
N SER A 29 52.78 -2.56 -4.89
CA SER A 29 52.82 -1.10 -4.79
C SER A 29 52.41 -0.66 -3.38
N ASP A 30 53.37 -0.04 -2.72
CA ASP A 30 53.31 0.57 -1.40
C ASP A 30 52.21 1.65 -1.29
N SER A 31 51.48 1.63 -0.17
CA SER A 31 50.92 2.83 0.43
C SER A 31 50.96 2.64 1.96
N PRO A 32 51.43 3.64 2.73
CA PRO A 32 51.53 3.51 4.19
C PRO A 32 50.13 3.50 4.82
N PRO A 33 49.93 2.78 5.94
CA PRO A 33 48.67 2.84 6.66
C PRO A 33 48.51 4.21 7.31
N VAL A 34 47.36 4.85 7.07
CA VAL A 34 46.91 6.03 7.81
C VAL A 34 46.40 5.55 9.17
N ASP A 35 47.15 5.86 10.23
CA ASP A 35 46.70 5.73 11.62
C ASP A 35 45.47 6.64 11.83
N LYS A 36 44.27 6.03 11.88
CA LYS A 36 43.11 6.68 12.50
C LYS A 36 43.16 6.42 14.01
N PRO A 37 42.97 7.44 14.86
CA PRO A 37 42.84 7.21 16.30
C PRO A 37 41.58 6.39 16.55
N VAL A 38 41.76 5.19 17.10
CA VAL A 38 40.67 4.41 17.69
C VAL A 38 40.28 5.12 18.97
N HIS A 39 39.17 5.87 18.93
CA HIS A 39 38.53 6.32 20.16
C HIS A 39 37.95 5.09 20.88
N PRO A 40 38.28 4.85 22.16
CA PRO A 40 37.55 3.86 22.94
C PRO A 40 36.06 4.26 22.99
N PRO A 41 35.14 3.29 23.05
CA PRO A 41 33.72 3.59 23.23
C PRO A 41 33.55 4.45 24.48
N PRO A 42 32.62 5.42 24.48
CA PRO A 42 32.36 6.24 25.66
C PRO A 42 32.02 5.32 26.83
N GLU A 43 32.77 5.45 27.92
CA GLU A 43 32.41 4.86 29.20
C GLU A 43 31.06 5.43 29.60
N LEU A 44 30.03 4.59 29.59
CA LEU A 44 28.75 4.87 30.22
C LEU A 44 29.03 5.13 31.71
N SER A 45 29.05 6.41 32.09
CA SER A 45 29.07 6.82 33.48
C SER A 45 27.81 6.27 34.13
N GLY A 46 27.97 5.27 34.98
CA GLY A 46 26.89 4.68 35.75
C GLY A 46 26.29 5.74 36.66
N ASP A 47 25.10 6.21 36.28
CA ASP A 47 24.05 6.75 37.15
C ASP A 47 22.71 6.98 36.39
N GLU A 48 22.53 6.40 35.20
CA GLU A 48 21.19 6.29 34.61
C GLU A 48 20.41 5.15 35.27
N PRO A 49 19.18 5.39 35.75
CA PRO A 49 18.37 4.35 36.34
C PRO A 49 18.07 3.30 35.26
N LEU A 50 18.45 2.05 35.53
CA LEU A 50 18.02 0.91 34.74
C LEU A 50 16.50 0.98 34.55
N PRO A 51 15.98 0.73 33.33
CA PRO A 51 14.54 0.56 33.16
C PRO A 51 14.08 -0.54 34.12
N PRO A 52 12.91 -0.38 34.78
CA PRO A 52 12.47 -1.27 35.82
C PRO A 52 12.46 -2.71 35.30
N ALA A 53 13.21 -3.58 36.00
CA ALA A 53 13.25 -5.00 35.73
C ALA A 53 11.84 -5.57 35.89
N ASN A 54 11.30 -6.17 34.81
CA ASN A 54 10.15 -7.08 34.73
C ASN A 54 9.52 -7.45 36.09
N GLY A 55 8.78 -6.51 36.67
CA GLY A 55 8.18 -6.61 37.98
C GLY A 55 6.71 -6.27 37.84
N ASP A 56 5.88 -7.28 38.09
CA ASP A 56 4.42 -7.25 38.17
C ASP A 56 3.71 -6.66 36.95
N LEU A 57 3.39 -7.55 36.00
CA LEU A 57 2.23 -7.38 35.12
C LEU A 57 1.03 -7.03 36.00
N LEU A 58 0.68 -5.76 35.95
CA LEU A 58 -0.43 -5.13 36.65
C LEU A 58 -1.70 -6.00 36.56
N ASP A 59 -2.25 -6.34 37.73
CA ASP A 59 -3.69 -6.45 37.93
C ASP A 59 -4.31 -5.09 37.53
N ILE A 60 -4.49 -4.86 36.23
CA ILE A 60 -5.33 -3.77 35.74
C ILE A 60 -6.76 -4.22 35.99
N ALA A 61 -7.34 -3.70 37.06
CA ALA A 61 -8.78 -3.68 37.20
C ALA A 61 -9.35 -2.93 35.99
N ILE A 62 -9.83 -3.71 35.02
CA ILE A 62 -10.57 -3.23 33.85
C ILE A 62 -11.79 -2.48 34.37
N ALA A 63 -11.75 -1.15 34.29
CA ALA A 63 -12.97 -0.37 34.40
C ALA A 63 -13.85 -0.76 33.21
N PRO A 64 -15.15 -1.08 33.41
CA PRO A 64 -16.03 -1.34 32.28
C PRO A 64 -16.11 -0.07 31.43
N PRO A 65 -15.87 -0.15 30.10
CA PRO A 65 -15.93 1.02 29.24
C PRO A 65 -17.35 1.58 29.21
N ALA A 66 -17.42 2.91 29.07
CA ALA A 66 -18.65 3.59 28.73
C ALA A 66 -19.02 3.24 27.28
N ALA A 67 -20.23 2.70 27.11
CA ALA A 67 -20.91 2.36 25.85
C ALA A 67 -20.26 1.28 24.94
N ASP A 68 -21.00 0.20 24.75
CA ASP A 68 -20.71 -0.99 23.94
C ASP A 68 -20.35 -0.66 22.47
N VAL A 69 -19.06 -0.68 22.10
CA VAL A 69 -18.68 -0.91 20.70
C VAL A 69 -18.79 -2.41 20.43
N ARG A 70 -19.90 -2.82 19.80
CA ARG A 70 -20.10 -4.21 19.40
C ARG A 70 -19.16 -4.53 18.25
N VAL A 71 -18.15 -5.35 18.50
CA VAL A 71 -17.35 -6.00 17.46
C VAL A 71 -18.31 -6.85 16.62
N GLY A 72 -18.70 -6.35 15.44
CA GLY A 72 -19.84 -6.87 14.67
C GLY A 72 -19.63 -8.24 14.03
N PHE A 73 -18.37 -8.68 13.87
CA PHE A 73 -18.02 -10.00 13.35
C PHE A 73 -16.62 -10.40 13.83
N GLU A 74 -16.53 -11.26 14.84
CA GLU A 74 -15.29 -12.01 15.08
C GLU A 74 -15.24 -13.18 14.10
N LEU A 75 -14.24 -13.19 13.22
CA LEU A 75 -13.92 -14.38 12.43
C LEU A 75 -13.48 -15.47 13.41
N ALA A 76 -14.34 -16.47 13.62
CA ALA A 76 -14.18 -17.55 14.60
C ALA A 76 -12.89 -18.41 14.45
N GLU A 77 -12.09 -18.16 13.40
CA GLU A 77 -10.81 -18.81 13.11
C GLU A 77 -9.68 -17.78 12.86
N ALA A 78 -9.65 -16.72 13.68
CA ALA A 78 -8.82 -15.52 13.51
C ALA A 78 -7.32 -15.77 13.20
N TYR A 79 -6.74 -16.90 13.61
CA TYR A 79 -5.31 -17.19 13.40
C TYR A 79 -4.90 -17.47 11.95
N GLN A 80 -5.84 -17.60 11.00
CA GLN A 80 -5.52 -17.97 9.61
C GLN A 80 -6.31 -17.17 8.56
N SER A 81 -7.00 -16.11 8.97
CA SER A 81 -7.89 -15.34 8.10
C SER A 81 -7.53 -13.86 8.10
N GLN A 82 -7.33 -13.30 6.91
CA GLN A 82 -7.12 -11.86 6.69
C GLN A 82 -8.25 -11.26 5.83
N VAL A 83 -8.68 -10.04 6.15
CA VAL A 83 -9.58 -9.22 5.34
C VAL A 83 -8.75 -8.12 4.66
N THR A 84 -8.61 -8.22 3.35
CA THR A 84 -7.72 -7.31 2.60
C THR A 84 -8.43 -6.14 1.95
N ASP A 85 -9.75 -6.21 1.84
CA ASP A 85 -10.52 -5.19 1.15
C ASP A 85 -11.99 -5.20 1.62
N LEU A 86 -12.67 -4.06 1.51
CA LEU A 86 -14.04 -3.80 1.94
C LEU A 86 -14.71 -2.83 0.95
N ALA A 87 -15.89 -3.17 0.47
CA ALA A 87 -16.73 -2.26 -0.31
C ALA A 87 -18.20 -2.32 0.13
N VAL A 88 -18.89 -1.19 0.12
CA VAL A 88 -20.27 -1.04 0.60
C VAL A 88 -21.09 -0.21 -0.40
N ASN A 89 -22.35 -0.58 -0.60
CA ASN A 89 -23.28 0.19 -1.44
C ASN A 89 -24.40 0.85 -0.63
N GLY A 90 -25.14 1.76 -1.28
CA GLY A 90 -26.26 2.52 -0.71
C GLY A 90 -27.40 1.71 -0.08
N ASP A 91 -27.54 0.44 -0.46
CA ASP A 91 -28.60 -0.46 0.03
C ASP A 91 -28.14 -1.29 1.25
N GLY A 92 -26.92 -1.07 1.74
CA GLY A 92 -26.35 -1.77 2.89
C GLY A 92 -25.74 -3.14 2.55
N LEU A 93 -25.61 -3.49 1.27
CA LEU A 93 -24.77 -4.62 0.86
C LEU A 93 -23.31 -4.23 1.09
N TRP A 94 -22.61 -5.02 1.89
CA TRP A 94 -21.17 -4.89 2.08
C TRP A 94 -20.47 -6.18 1.70
N CYS A 95 -19.36 -6.05 0.99
CA CYS A 95 -18.52 -7.14 0.55
C CYS A 95 -17.12 -6.98 1.12
N HIS A 96 -16.48 -8.10 1.45
CA HIS A 96 -15.09 -8.11 1.87
C HIS A 96 -14.31 -9.24 1.19
N VAL A 97 -13.03 -9.02 0.92
CA VAL A 97 -12.13 -10.07 0.44
C VAL A 97 -11.51 -10.77 1.63
N GLN A 98 -11.81 -12.05 1.78
CA GLN A 98 -11.23 -12.92 2.79
C GLN A 98 -10.10 -13.74 2.16
N ARG A 99 -8.93 -13.75 2.81
CA ARG A 99 -7.79 -14.63 2.51
C ARG A 99 -7.64 -15.65 3.64
N LEU A 100 -7.48 -16.92 3.27
CA LEU A 100 -7.27 -18.03 4.19
C LEU A 100 -5.94 -18.72 3.87
N THR A 101 -5.12 -18.94 4.90
CA THR A 101 -3.92 -19.79 4.80
C THR A 101 -4.21 -21.20 5.29
N GLY A 102 -3.58 -22.20 4.69
CA GLY A 102 -3.56 -23.56 5.24
C GLY A 102 -2.64 -23.66 6.48
N GLN A 103 -2.78 -24.72 7.28
CA GLN A 103 -1.96 -24.97 8.47
C GLN A 103 -0.45 -25.06 8.20
N ASP A 104 -0.05 -25.40 6.96
CA ASP A 104 1.34 -25.52 6.52
C ASP A 104 1.80 -24.35 5.61
N GLY A 105 1.03 -23.26 5.54
CA GLY A 105 1.35 -22.10 4.70
C GLY A 105 2.62 -21.36 5.17
N PRO A 106 3.31 -20.62 4.27
CA PRO A 106 4.46 -19.81 4.67
C PRO A 106 4.04 -18.85 5.79
N ARG A 107 4.83 -18.81 6.87
CA ARG A 107 4.67 -17.81 7.92
C ARG A 107 4.72 -16.44 7.25
N LEU A 108 3.75 -15.59 7.58
CA LEU A 108 3.83 -14.20 7.15
C LEU A 108 5.19 -13.67 7.62
N HIS A 109 5.95 -13.08 6.71
CA HIS A 109 7.05 -12.17 7.04
C HIS A 109 6.97 -10.92 6.17
N THR A 110 5.95 -10.82 5.30
CA THR A 110 5.88 -9.77 4.29
C THR A 110 4.43 -9.42 3.95
N THR A 111 4.15 -8.12 3.94
CA THR A 111 2.93 -7.39 3.53
C THR A 111 2.61 -7.51 2.04
N ARG A 112 3.02 -8.60 1.36
CA ARG A 112 2.89 -8.70 -0.09
C ARG A 112 1.44 -8.99 -0.48
N ASP A 113 0.80 -8.02 -1.11
CA ASP A 113 -0.64 -8.01 -1.35
C ASP A 113 -1.10 -9.17 -2.24
N TRP A 114 -0.30 -9.62 -3.22
CA TRP A 114 -0.74 -10.63 -4.20
C TRP A 114 -0.09 -12.01 -4.06
N GLN A 115 0.38 -12.39 -2.88
CA GLN A 115 1.09 -13.68 -2.72
C GLN A 115 0.25 -14.89 -3.16
N PRO A 116 0.73 -15.69 -4.12
CA PRO A 116 0.13 -16.97 -4.45
C PRO A 116 0.18 -17.93 -3.25
N GLY A 117 -0.85 -18.76 -3.09
CA GLY A 117 -0.92 -19.81 -2.06
C GLY A 117 -1.97 -19.58 -0.97
N TRP A 118 -2.56 -18.38 -0.91
CA TRP A 118 -3.73 -18.11 -0.08
C TRP A 118 -5.00 -18.43 -0.85
N ALA A 119 -5.93 -19.16 -0.22
CA ALA A 119 -7.28 -19.29 -0.76
C ALA A 119 -8.00 -17.95 -0.56
N GLN A 120 -8.50 -17.35 -1.62
CA GLN A 120 -9.24 -16.09 -1.54
C GLN A 120 -10.72 -16.29 -1.86
N SER A 121 -11.56 -15.49 -1.23
CA SER A 121 -12.97 -15.40 -1.57
C SER A 121 -13.49 -14.01 -1.28
N LEU A 122 -14.35 -13.52 -2.17
CA LEU A 122 -15.24 -12.41 -1.87
C LEU A 122 -16.44 -12.93 -1.10
N ARG A 123 -16.81 -12.27 0.00
CA ARG A 123 -18.03 -12.55 0.75
C ARG A 123 -18.86 -11.29 0.88
N CYS A 124 -20.14 -11.40 0.55
CA CYS A 124 -21.05 -10.28 0.55
C CYS A 124 -22.22 -10.53 1.50
N HIS A 125 -22.63 -9.49 2.20
CA HIS A 125 -23.58 -9.57 3.30
C HIS A 125 -24.61 -8.42 3.27
N VAL A 126 -25.80 -8.70 3.78
CA VAL A 126 -26.82 -7.71 4.14
C VAL A 126 -27.26 -8.01 5.57
N ASP A 127 -27.29 -7.01 6.45
CA ASP A 127 -27.70 -7.17 7.86
C ASP A 127 -27.06 -8.40 8.55
N ALA A 128 -25.73 -8.53 8.43
CA ALA A 128 -24.90 -9.65 8.91
C ALA A 128 -25.10 -11.02 8.21
N GLN A 129 -26.13 -11.20 7.37
CA GLN A 129 -26.36 -12.44 6.64
C GLN A 129 -25.55 -12.48 5.35
N GLU A 130 -24.72 -13.52 5.14
CA GLU A 130 -24.06 -13.77 3.86
C GLU A 130 -25.13 -13.99 2.77
N VAL A 131 -25.11 -13.16 1.72
CA VAL A 131 -26.03 -13.27 0.59
C VAL A 131 -25.43 -14.05 -0.58
N PHE A 132 -24.12 -13.91 -0.81
CA PHE A 132 -23.37 -14.74 -1.75
C PHE A 132 -21.86 -14.71 -1.42
N SER A 133 -21.15 -15.67 -1.98
CA SER A 133 -19.69 -15.68 -2.02
C SER A 133 -19.18 -16.02 -3.41
N TYR A 134 -18.04 -15.43 -3.77
CA TYR A 134 -17.35 -15.67 -5.03
C TYR A 134 -15.93 -16.16 -4.75
N ARG A 135 -15.49 -17.17 -5.50
CA ARG A 135 -14.12 -17.67 -5.48
C ARG A 135 -13.50 -17.41 -6.85
N PRO A 136 -12.32 -16.76 -6.91
CA PRO A 136 -11.65 -16.54 -8.18
C PRO A 136 -11.16 -17.88 -8.77
N ASP A 137 -10.79 -17.86 -10.05
CA ASP A 137 -10.24 -19.03 -10.72
C ASP A 137 -8.95 -19.51 -10.00
N PRO A 138 -8.59 -20.81 -10.03
CA PRO A 138 -7.39 -21.30 -9.35
C PRO A 138 -6.12 -20.51 -9.74
N GLY A 139 -5.43 -19.97 -8.74
CA GLY A 139 -4.21 -19.18 -8.91
C GLY A 139 -4.45 -17.68 -9.09
N ALA A 140 -5.68 -17.25 -9.39
CA ALA A 140 -6.04 -15.84 -9.44
C ALA A 140 -6.17 -15.24 -8.03
N VAL A 141 -5.87 -13.95 -7.94
CA VAL A 141 -5.92 -13.14 -6.72
C VAL A 141 -6.92 -12.02 -6.91
N ILE A 142 -7.80 -11.78 -5.93
CA ILE A 142 -8.65 -10.58 -5.94
C ILE A 142 -7.79 -9.45 -5.36
N VAL A 143 -7.50 -8.46 -6.18
CA VAL A 143 -6.62 -7.34 -5.84
C VAL A 143 -7.40 -6.22 -5.17
N ASP A 144 -8.55 -5.88 -5.75
CA ASP A 144 -9.40 -4.78 -5.28
C ASP A 144 -10.85 -4.99 -5.76
N MET A 145 -11.80 -4.28 -5.17
CA MET A 145 -13.19 -4.30 -5.56
C MET A 145 -13.86 -2.93 -5.46
N ALA A 146 -14.91 -2.74 -6.25
CA ALA A 146 -15.78 -1.58 -6.14
C ALA A 146 -17.24 -1.98 -6.34
N MET A 147 -18.14 -1.30 -5.63
CA MET A 147 -19.58 -1.39 -5.90
C MET A 147 -19.90 -0.52 -7.11
N GLN A 148 -20.43 -1.12 -8.18
CA GLN A 148 -20.80 -0.35 -9.36
C GLN A 148 -22.20 0.26 -9.22
N ASP A 149 -23.11 -0.50 -8.64
CA ASP A 149 -24.46 -0.08 -8.27
C ASP A 149 -24.97 -0.98 -7.12
N SER A 150 -26.26 -0.88 -6.79
CA SER A 150 -26.86 -1.67 -5.71
C SER A 150 -26.83 -3.20 -5.94
N SER A 151 -26.61 -3.63 -7.18
CA SER A 151 -26.77 -5.00 -7.65
C SER A 151 -25.53 -5.56 -8.34
N ARG A 152 -24.46 -4.77 -8.46
CA ARG A 152 -23.26 -5.15 -9.22
C ARG A 152 -21.99 -4.84 -8.46
N VAL A 153 -21.12 -5.84 -8.43
CA VAL A 153 -19.77 -5.74 -7.87
C VAL A 153 -18.77 -5.85 -9.00
N LEU A 154 -17.82 -4.92 -9.06
CA LEU A 154 -16.68 -4.99 -9.96
C LEU A 154 -15.46 -5.48 -9.18
N LEU A 155 -14.79 -6.50 -9.72
CA LEU A 155 -13.56 -7.06 -9.16
C LEU A 155 -12.39 -6.79 -10.09
N LEU A 156 -11.25 -6.47 -9.49
CA LEU A 156 -9.95 -6.52 -10.14
C LEU A 156 -9.25 -7.81 -9.71
N GLU A 157 -8.93 -8.66 -10.66
CA GLU A 157 -8.24 -9.92 -10.43
C GLU A 157 -6.83 -9.87 -11.05
N ALA A 158 -5.81 -10.27 -10.29
CA ALA A 158 -4.48 -10.55 -10.81
C ALA A 158 -4.38 -12.04 -11.16
N ILE A 159 -4.11 -12.34 -12.43
CA ILE A 159 -4.02 -13.70 -12.96
C ILE A 159 -2.55 -14.01 -13.27
N PRO A 160 -1.99 -15.14 -12.80
CA PRO A 160 -0.61 -15.50 -13.10
C PRO A 160 -0.35 -15.53 -14.61
N SER A 161 0.69 -14.83 -15.03
CA SER A 161 1.15 -14.75 -16.41
C SER A 161 2.05 -15.94 -16.76
N ASP A 162 2.02 -16.38 -18.01
CA ASP A 162 3.00 -17.33 -18.57
C ASP A 162 4.28 -16.64 -19.06
N PHE A 163 4.36 -15.32 -18.90
CA PHE A 163 5.54 -14.53 -19.23
C PHE A 163 6.75 -14.95 -18.37
N THR A 164 7.85 -15.23 -19.06
CA THR A 164 9.13 -15.68 -18.47
C THR A 164 10.26 -14.68 -18.72
N GLY A 165 9.92 -13.42 -18.96
CA GLY A 165 10.89 -12.37 -19.30
C GLY A 165 11.98 -12.21 -18.25
N GLY A 166 13.19 -11.89 -18.72
CA GLY A 166 14.41 -11.75 -17.91
C GLY A 166 14.51 -10.43 -17.15
N SER A 167 13.39 -9.96 -16.60
CA SER A 167 13.32 -8.72 -15.83
C SER A 167 14.31 -8.73 -14.65
N PRO A 168 14.84 -7.56 -14.23
CA PRO A 168 15.69 -7.44 -13.03
C PRO A 168 14.96 -7.76 -11.70
N VAL A 169 13.65 -7.99 -11.73
CA VAL A 169 12.87 -8.40 -10.56
C VAL A 169 12.51 -9.88 -10.69
N ASP A 170 13.26 -10.76 -10.02
CA ASP A 170 12.91 -12.17 -9.86
C ASP A 170 11.47 -12.27 -9.31
N GLY A 171 10.48 -12.67 -10.11
CA GLY A 171 9.09 -12.51 -9.68
C GLY A 171 8.05 -13.34 -10.44
N ASN A 172 6.99 -13.68 -9.73
CA ASN A 172 5.73 -14.13 -10.32
C ASN A 172 5.07 -12.93 -11.01
N TRP A 173 4.87 -13.01 -12.31
CA TRP A 173 4.19 -11.99 -13.11
C TRP A 173 2.68 -12.22 -13.14
N PHE A 174 1.92 -11.14 -13.20
CA PHE A 174 0.46 -11.16 -13.26
C PHE A 174 -0.05 -10.26 -14.37
N GLU A 175 -1.15 -10.68 -14.98
CA GLU A 175 -2.00 -9.87 -15.85
C GLU A 175 -3.25 -9.46 -15.07
N LEU A 176 -3.76 -8.25 -15.30
CA LEU A 176 -4.98 -7.78 -14.67
C LEU A 176 -6.23 -8.15 -15.49
N ARG A 177 -7.29 -8.57 -14.80
CA ARG A 177 -8.60 -8.89 -15.36
C ARG A 177 -9.70 -8.22 -14.54
N LEU A 178 -10.59 -7.49 -15.21
CA LEU A 178 -11.81 -6.97 -14.61
C LEU A 178 -12.94 -8.02 -14.73
N THR A 179 -13.62 -8.28 -13.63
CA THR A 179 -14.77 -9.20 -13.56
C THR A 179 -15.96 -8.48 -12.93
N GLN A 180 -17.08 -8.40 -13.63
CA GLN A 180 -18.34 -7.85 -13.08
C GLN A 180 -19.24 -8.99 -12.62
N LEU A 181 -19.72 -8.92 -11.39
CA LEU A 181 -20.65 -9.86 -10.78
C LEU A 181 -22.05 -9.25 -10.67
N ASP A 182 -23.08 -10.09 -10.73
CA ASP A 182 -24.44 -9.73 -10.32
C ASP A 182 -24.64 -9.84 -8.79
N GLY A 183 -25.81 -9.45 -8.30
CA GLY A 183 -26.17 -9.51 -6.88
C GLY A 183 -26.33 -10.93 -6.31
N ALA A 184 -26.15 -11.96 -7.13
CA ALA A 184 -26.08 -13.36 -6.72
C ALA A 184 -24.65 -13.93 -6.82
N GLY A 185 -23.67 -13.10 -7.19
CA GLY A 185 -22.27 -13.49 -7.34
C GLY A 185 -21.92 -14.18 -8.66
N ASN A 186 -22.82 -14.19 -9.65
CA ASN A 186 -22.53 -14.76 -10.97
C ASN A 186 -21.76 -13.75 -11.82
N ALA A 187 -20.70 -14.22 -12.49
CA ALA A 187 -19.98 -13.39 -13.43
C ALA A 187 -20.84 -13.04 -14.65
N LEU A 188 -21.11 -11.75 -14.84
CA LEU A 188 -21.80 -11.20 -16.00
C LEU A 188 -20.84 -11.03 -17.18
N GLN A 189 -19.63 -10.53 -16.89
CA GLN A 189 -18.58 -10.33 -17.89
C GLN A 189 -17.20 -10.36 -17.26
N ARG A 190 -16.21 -10.72 -18.08
CA ARG A 190 -14.79 -10.73 -17.74
C ARG A 190 -13.98 -10.15 -18.90
N ARG A 191 -13.09 -9.20 -18.62
CA ARG A 191 -12.20 -8.57 -19.60
C ARG A 191 -10.79 -8.48 -19.06
N TRP A 192 -9.82 -8.81 -19.90
CA TRP A 192 -8.42 -8.51 -19.62
C TRP A 192 -8.20 -7.01 -19.73
N LEU A 193 -7.28 -6.46 -18.92
CA LEU A 193 -6.75 -5.14 -19.16
C LEU A 193 -5.84 -5.20 -20.39
N GLU A 194 -6.37 -4.81 -21.54
CA GLU A 194 -5.64 -4.69 -22.80
C GLU A 194 -5.13 -3.26 -22.94
N ASP A 195 -3.80 -3.10 -23.03
CA ASP A 195 -3.11 -1.83 -23.16
C ASP A 195 -1.82 -2.08 -23.95
N VAL A 196 -1.73 -1.51 -25.16
CA VAL A 196 -0.53 -1.61 -26.00
C VAL A 196 0.28 -0.34 -25.77
N PRO A 197 1.44 -0.43 -25.10
CA PRO A 197 2.16 0.76 -24.67
C PRO A 197 2.70 1.54 -25.87
N ALA A 198 2.63 2.86 -25.78
CA ALA A 198 3.39 3.72 -26.66
C ALA A 198 4.90 3.59 -26.37
N ALA A 199 5.74 3.93 -27.36
CA ALA A 199 7.19 3.73 -27.24
C ALA A 199 7.81 4.48 -26.05
N ASN A 200 7.27 5.64 -25.69
CA ASN A 200 7.73 6.42 -24.54
C ASN A 200 7.28 5.82 -23.20
N GLU A 201 6.13 5.13 -23.15
CA GLU A 201 5.64 4.52 -21.91
C GLU A 201 6.53 3.36 -21.45
N LEU A 202 7.28 2.76 -22.36
CA LEU A 202 8.27 1.71 -22.05
C LEU A 202 9.57 2.25 -21.46
N PHE A 203 9.74 3.56 -21.32
CA PHE A 203 10.93 4.10 -20.68
C PHE A 203 10.93 3.83 -19.18
N TYR A 204 12.02 3.21 -18.73
CA TYR A 204 12.30 2.87 -17.35
C TYR A 204 13.49 3.67 -16.86
N TYR A 205 13.38 4.25 -15.67
CA TYR A 205 14.39 5.09 -15.06
C TYR A 205 14.94 4.47 -13.78
N SER A 206 16.26 4.56 -13.61
CA SER A 206 16.96 4.11 -12.41
C SER A 206 18.21 4.93 -12.14
N TYR A 207 18.56 5.08 -10.87
CA TYR A 207 19.84 5.62 -10.44
C TYR A 207 20.84 4.48 -10.24
N GLU A 208 21.99 4.60 -10.89
CA GLU A 208 23.14 3.76 -10.58
C GLU A 208 23.81 4.26 -9.29
N PRO A 209 24.34 3.38 -8.43
CA PRO A 209 25.06 3.81 -7.23
C PRO A 209 26.19 4.79 -7.58
N ASN A 210 26.16 5.99 -6.99
CA ASN A 210 27.12 7.09 -7.21
C ASN A 210 26.99 7.83 -8.56
N SER A 211 25.84 7.78 -9.22
CA SER A 211 25.51 8.63 -10.37
C SER A 211 24.50 9.70 -9.98
N ASP A 212 24.81 10.96 -10.30
CA ASP A 212 23.86 12.08 -10.17
C ASP A 212 22.92 12.16 -11.40
N GLU A 213 23.19 11.37 -12.45
CA GLU A 213 22.36 11.30 -13.65
C GLU A 213 21.51 10.02 -13.68
N PRO A 214 20.22 10.12 -14.01
CA PRO A 214 19.36 8.96 -14.16
C PRO A 214 19.66 8.18 -15.43
N THR A 215 19.70 6.86 -15.31
CA THR A 215 19.81 5.97 -16.47
C THR A 215 18.41 5.68 -17.01
N ARG A 216 18.21 5.92 -18.31
CA ARG A 216 16.99 5.57 -19.04
C ARG A 216 17.21 4.30 -19.87
N THR A 217 16.39 3.29 -19.66
CA THR A 217 16.34 2.05 -20.45
C THR A 217 14.94 1.85 -21.05
N VAL A 218 14.81 0.87 -21.96
CA VAL A 218 13.51 0.45 -22.50
C VAL A 218 13.17 -0.90 -21.88
N ALA A 219 12.04 -0.98 -21.18
CA ALA A 219 11.57 -2.16 -20.48
C ALA A 219 10.42 -2.83 -21.25
N GLU A 220 10.76 -3.56 -22.31
CA GLU A 220 9.77 -4.28 -23.14
C GLU A 220 9.02 -5.38 -22.37
N ASP A 221 9.59 -5.83 -21.25
CA ASP A 221 9.04 -6.84 -20.35
C ASP A 221 7.83 -6.37 -19.54
N LEU A 222 7.55 -5.06 -19.51
CA LEU A 222 6.34 -4.52 -18.90
C LEU A 222 5.05 -4.87 -19.67
N SER A 223 5.17 -5.43 -20.89
CA SER A 223 4.02 -5.83 -21.70
C SER A 223 4.20 -7.23 -22.29
N HIS A 224 3.17 -8.06 -22.22
CA HIS A 224 3.10 -9.33 -22.93
C HIS A 224 1.76 -9.44 -23.67
N ASN A 225 1.80 -9.73 -24.97
CA ASN A 225 0.58 -9.86 -25.80
C ASN A 225 -0.39 -8.66 -25.72
N GLY A 226 0.14 -7.44 -25.54
CA GLY A 226 -0.69 -6.23 -25.40
C GLY A 226 -1.38 -6.12 -24.04
N ARG A 227 -0.80 -6.71 -23.00
CA ARG A 227 -1.27 -6.65 -21.61
C ARG A 227 -0.14 -6.24 -20.68
N PRO A 228 -0.39 -5.29 -19.76
CA PRO A 228 0.57 -4.95 -18.73
C PRO A 228 0.96 -6.17 -17.89
N GLN A 229 2.24 -6.30 -17.58
CA GLN A 229 2.79 -7.31 -16.69
C GLN A 229 3.09 -6.68 -15.34
N LEU A 230 2.53 -7.25 -14.27
CA LEU A 230 2.66 -6.72 -12.93
C LEU A 230 3.29 -7.71 -11.94
N SER A 231 4.01 -7.20 -10.94
CA SER A 231 4.59 -7.99 -9.85
C SER A 231 3.71 -8.00 -8.59
N VAL A 232 4.01 -8.90 -7.63
CA VAL A 232 3.17 -9.24 -6.46
C VAL A 232 2.82 -8.10 -5.47
N ASN A 233 3.32 -6.88 -5.68
CA ASN A 233 3.15 -5.74 -4.76
C ASN A 233 2.76 -4.44 -5.49
N GLN A 234 2.46 -4.51 -6.78
CA GLN A 234 2.17 -3.30 -7.51
C GLN A 234 0.78 -2.77 -7.16
N LEU A 235 0.67 -1.45 -7.06
CA LEU A 235 -0.60 -0.81 -6.80
C LEU A 235 -1.53 -1.03 -8.01
N ALA A 236 -2.74 -1.49 -7.74
CA ALA A 236 -3.84 -1.43 -8.68
C ALA A 236 -5.14 -1.25 -7.89
N ARG A 237 -5.85 -0.15 -8.15
CA ARG A 237 -7.04 0.27 -7.38
C ARG A 237 -8.20 0.65 -8.30
N LEU A 238 -9.37 0.06 -8.05
CA LEU A 238 -10.63 0.36 -8.70
C LEU A 238 -11.38 1.48 -7.96
N GLN A 239 -12.04 2.32 -8.75
CA GLN A 239 -13.06 3.22 -8.23
C GLN A 239 -14.19 3.29 -9.25
N VAL A 240 -15.42 3.41 -8.76
CA VAL A 240 -16.58 3.68 -9.60
C VAL A 240 -17.10 5.07 -9.26
N HIS A 241 -17.33 5.89 -10.28
CA HIS A 241 -17.95 7.18 -10.14
C HIS A 241 -19.08 7.30 -11.16
N GLU A 242 -20.29 7.61 -10.68
CA GLU A 242 -21.51 7.64 -11.51
C GLU A 242 -21.72 6.39 -12.39
N GLY A 243 -21.39 5.21 -11.86
CA GLY A 243 -21.49 3.93 -12.58
C GLY A 243 -20.38 3.65 -13.60
N VAL A 244 -19.47 4.61 -13.81
CA VAL A 244 -18.31 4.48 -14.71
C VAL A 244 -17.10 3.96 -13.93
N PRO A 245 -16.49 2.83 -14.36
CA PRO A 245 -15.28 2.32 -13.72
C PRO A 245 -14.02 3.09 -14.11
N PHE A 246 -13.14 3.25 -13.13
CA PHE A 246 -11.79 3.76 -13.27
C PHE A 246 -10.80 2.81 -12.57
N LEU A 247 -9.57 2.74 -13.09
CA LEU A 247 -8.47 1.98 -12.49
C LEU A 247 -7.23 2.88 -12.42
N LEU A 248 -6.64 2.98 -11.24
CA LEU A 248 -5.29 3.51 -11.04
C LEU A 248 -4.35 2.32 -10.86
N ALA A 249 -3.33 2.17 -11.71
CA ALA A 249 -2.41 1.05 -11.62
C ALA A 249 -0.96 1.42 -11.94
N HIS A 250 -0.04 0.72 -11.29
CA HIS A 250 1.39 0.79 -11.57
C HIS A 250 1.74 -0.19 -12.70
N THR A 251 1.48 0.20 -13.96
CA THR A 251 1.76 -0.64 -15.14
C THR A 251 3.07 -0.20 -15.81
N TYR A 252 2.99 0.76 -16.72
CA TYR A 252 4.13 1.37 -17.41
C TYR A 252 4.69 2.57 -16.63
N GLY A 253 4.60 2.57 -15.31
CA GLY A 253 4.62 3.77 -14.46
C GLY A 253 3.28 3.91 -13.75
N VAL A 254 2.90 5.11 -13.32
CA VAL A 254 1.56 5.35 -12.77
C VAL A 254 0.61 5.67 -13.93
N LYS A 255 -0.37 4.79 -14.18
CA LYS A 255 -1.40 4.99 -15.20
C LYS A 255 -2.80 4.99 -14.59
N VAL A 256 -3.66 5.83 -15.16
CA VAL A 256 -5.11 5.82 -14.92
C VAL A 256 -5.84 5.37 -16.17
N TYR A 257 -6.86 4.55 -15.99
CA TYR A 257 -7.71 3.99 -17.03
C TYR A 257 -9.16 4.36 -16.73
N ARG A 258 -9.90 4.75 -17.78
CA ARG A 258 -11.36 4.84 -17.75
C ARG A 258 -11.94 3.77 -18.64
N PHE A 259 -12.99 3.10 -18.18
CA PHE A 259 -13.62 2.01 -18.93
C PHE A 259 -14.98 2.40 -19.51
N HIS A 260 -15.37 1.69 -20.56
CA HIS A 260 -16.75 1.57 -21.00
C HIS A 260 -17.53 0.55 -20.13
N ASP A 261 -18.85 0.51 -20.26
CA ASP A 261 -19.72 -0.43 -19.53
C ASP A 261 -19.40 -1.91 -19.82
N ASP A 262 -18.80 -2.20 -20.97
CA ASP A 262 -18.36 -3.54 -21.36
C ASP A 262 -16.94 -3.89 -20.88
N LEU A 263 -16.38 -3.03 -20.00
CA LEU A 263 -15.05 -3.08 -19.40
C LEU A 263 -13.89 -2.97 -20.39
N THR A 264 -14.12 -2.49 -21.61
CA THR A 264 -13.04 -2.10 -22.52
C THR A 264 -12.50 -0.71 -22.16
N VAL A 265 -11.20 -0.50 -22.38
CA VAL A 265 -10.55 0.80 -22.10
C VAL A 265 -11.10 1.86 -23.05
N ALA A 266 -11.72 2.89 -22.48
CA ALA A 266 -12.21 4.06 -23.21
C ALA A 266 -11.07 5.04 -23.51
N TRP A 267 -10.24 5.27 -22.50
CA TRP A 267 -8.95 5.95 -22.60
C TRP A 267 -8.09 5.57 -21.41
N ASP A 268 -6.78 5.76 -21.57
CA ASP A 268 -5.77 5.59 -20.55
C ASP A 268 -4.77 6.75 -20.59
N ARG A 269 -4.11 7.02 -19.45
CA ARG A 269 -3.06 8.02 -19.34
C ARG A 269 -1.99 7.62 -18.35
N GLN A 270 -0.74 7.66 -18.80
CA GLN A 270 0.42 7.67 -17.94
C GLN A 270 0.61 9.07 -17.35
N VAL A 271 0.67 9.16 -16.03
CA VAL A 271 0.88 10.39 -15.29
C VAL A 271 2.25 10.47 -14.64
N MET A 272 2.95 9.33 -14.50
CA MET A 272 4.31 9.24 -13.98
C MET A 272 5.04 8.13 -14.73
N PRO A 273 6.31 8.32 -15.13
CA PRO A 273 7.05 7.27 -15.82
C PRO A 273 7.39 6.12 -14.88
N ALA A 274 7.95 5.08 -15.47
CA ALA A 274 8.33 3.87 -14.79
C ALA A 274 9.69 4.04 -14.08
N TYR A 275 9.77 3.72 -12.78
CA TYR A 275 10.97 3.84 -11.95
C TYR A 275 11.25 2.54 -11.21
N ARG A 276 12.53 2.19 -11.01
CA ARG A 276 12.91 0.98 -10.25
C ARG A 276 12.15 0.80 -8.94
N TRP A 277 11.96 1.89 -8.22
CA TRP A 277 11.37 1.86 -6.90
C TRP A 277 9.84 1.68 -6.88
N LEU A 278 9.15 1.91 -8.00
CA LEU A 278 7.73 1.51 -8.17
C LEU A 278 7.53 -0.02 -8.10
N TRP A 279 8.60 -0.80 -8.32
CA TRP A 279 8.58 -2.26 -8.28
C TRP A 279 9.35 -2.86 -7.11
N SER A 280 10.23 -2.09 -6.47
CA SER A 280 10.89 -2.57 -5.26
C SER A 280 9.87 -2.52 -4.13
N GLY A 281 9.39 -3.68 -3.68
CA GLY A 281 8.52 -3.78 -2.49
C GLY A 281 9.18 -3.34 -1.18
N GLU A 282 10.30 -2.62 -1.24
CA GLU A 282 11.07 -2.05 -0.14
C GLU A 282 10.62 -0.62 0.21
N LEU A 283 9.98 0.09 -0.73
CA LEU A 283 9.41 1.42 -0.52
C LEU A 283 7.90 1.34 -0.78
N THR A 284 7.09 1.73 0.19
CA THR A 284 5.63 1.82 0.05
C THR A 284 5.29 3.05 -0.76
N ASN A 285 5.50 3.03 -2.08
CA ASN A 285 5.02 4.11 -2.94
C ASN A 285 3.50 4.03 -3.04
N THR A 286 2.85 5.12 -2.69
CA THR A 286 1.41 5.24 -2.81
C THR A 286 1.00 6.15 -3.96
N SER A 287 -0.12 5.82 -4.56
CA SER A 287 -0.80 6.71 -5.50
C SER A 287 -2.28 6.70 -5.16
N ARG A 288 -2.95 7.83 -5.38
CA ARG A 288 -4.40 7.99 -5.16
C ARG A 288 -5.03 8.68 -6.35
N MET A 289 -6.30 8.40 -6.59
CA MET A 289 -7.10 9.13 -7.56
C MET A 289 -8.38 9.67 -6.90
N ALA A 290 -8.88 10.77 -7.45
CA ALA A 290 -10.14 11.39 -7.07
C ALA A 290 -10.86 11.82 -8.34
N ILE A 291 -12.15 11.52 -8.41
CA ILE A 291 -12.98 11.76 -9.59
C ILE A 291 -14.02 12.81 -9.25
N ARG A 292 -14.11 13.86 -10.07
CA ARG A 292 -15.07 14.95 -9.95
C ARG A 292 -16.33 14.62 -10.75
N ASP A 293 -17.46 15.23 -10.39
CA ASP A 293 -18.78 15.02 -11.02
C ASP A 293 -18.81 15.22 -12.55
N ASP A 294 -17.89 16.00 -13.12
CA ASP A 294 -17.76 16.17 -14.58
C ASP A 294 -16.90 15.08 -15.25
N GLY A 295 -16.48 14.08 -14.48
CA GLY A 295 -15.61 12.99 -14.87
C GLY A 295 -14.12 13.35 -14.91
N ALA A 296 -13.72 14.56 -14.51
CA ALA A 296 -12.31 14.89 -14.38
C ALA A 296 -11.65 14.05 -13.27
N VAL A 297 -10.44 13.61 -13.50
CA VAL A 297 -9.68 12.75 -12.60
C VAL A 297 -8.42 13.48 -12.17
N ALA A 298 -8.22 13.64 -10.86
CA ALA A 298 -6.92 13.96 -10.28
C ALA A 298 -6.22 12.64 -9.92
N VAL A 299 -4.91 12.57 -10.16
CA VAL A 299 -4.05 11.46 -9.73
C VAL A 299 -2.86 12.04 -8.98
N ALA A 300 -2.74 11.68 -7.71
CA ALA A 300 -1.64 12.03 -6.85
C ALA A 300 -0.68 10.84 -6.73
N PHE A 301 0.62 11.11 -6.79
CA PHE A 301 1.69 10.13 -6.72
C PHE A 301 2.92 10.74 -6.03
N GLU A 302 3.64 9.94 -5.26
CA GLU A 302 4.87 10.39 -4.61
C GLU A 302 5.99 10.55 -5.65
N LEU A 303 6.75 11.64 -5.57
CA LEU A 303 8.01 11.84 -6.30
C LEU A 303 9.13 12.09 -5.29
N PHE A 304 10.30 11.50 -5.49
CA PHE A 304 11.51 11.87 -4.76
C PHE A 304 12.26 12.98 -5.51
N ASP A 305 13.08 13.77 -4.81
CA ASP A 305 13.69 15.01 -5.33
C ASP A 305 14.28 14.85 -6.74
N ASP A 306 15.09 13.81 -6.93
CA ASP A 306 15.75 13.52 -8.20
C ASP A 306 14.77 13.12 -9.33
N ASP A 307 13.58 12.64 -8.98
CA ASP A 307 12.54 12.20 -9.93
C ASP A 307 11.81 13.37 -10.61
N VAL A 308 11.82 14.58 -10.04
CA VAL A 308 11.18 15.77 -10.65
C VAL A 308 11.86 16.13 -11.99
N ALA A 309 13.18 16.00 -12.05
CA ALA A 309 13.94 16.20 -13.28
C ALA A 309 13.65 15.12 -14.33
N ILE A 310 13.53 13.85 -13.90
CA ILE A 310 13.14 12.74 -14.78
C ILE A 310 11.75 12.97 -15.34
N TYR A 311 10.79 13.31 -14.48
CA TYR A 311 9.42 13.63 -14.86
C TYR A 311 9.41 14.69 -15.95
N SER A 312 10.10 15.81 -15.69
CA SER A 312 10.12 16.96 -16.57
C SER A 312 10.72 16.62 -17.94
N ALA A 313 11.77 15.80 -17.96
CA ALA A 313 12.39 15.32 -19.19
C ALA A 313 11.52 14.29 -19.94
N HIS A 314 10.76 13.45 -19.23
CA HIS A 314 9.94 12.40 -19.82
C HIS A 314 8.69 12.96 -20.52
N PHE A 315 7.97 13.86 -19.84
CA PHE A 315 6.74 14.46 -20.36
C PHE A 315 6.96 15.77 -21.11
N GLU A 316 8.22 16.23 -21.21
CA GLU A 316 8.58 17.53 -21.79
C GLU A 316 7.82 18.71 -21.16
N GLN A 317 7.53 18.58 -19.86
CA GLN A 317 6.75 19.54 -19.10
C GLN A 317 7.50 19.88 -17.80
N PRO A 318 7.95 21.14 -17.61
CA PRO A 318 8.65 21.52 -16.40
C PRO A 318 7.71 21.40 -15.20
N LEU A 319 8.21 20.75 -14.15
CA LEU A 319 7.57 20.67 -12.85
C LEU A 319 8.43 21.47 -11.87
N GLU A 320 7.84 22.48 -11.23
CA GLU A 320 8.59 23.32 -10.28
C GLU A 320 8.83 22.51 -9.02
N ASP A 321 10.11 22.28 -8.72
CA ASP A 321 10.56 21.71 -7.47
C ASP A 321 10.31 22.75 -6.37
N VAL A 322 9.31 22.49 -5.52
CA VAL A 322 8.86 23.43 -4.51
C VAL A 322 9.49 23.15 -3.15
N ASN A 323 10.00 21.93 -2.90
CA ASN A 323 10.54 21.54 -1.59
C ASN A 323 11.76 20.59 -1.67
N GLU A 324 12.69 20.76 -0.72
CA GLU A 324 13.73 19.76 -0.43
C GLU A 324 13.08 18.60 0.35
N GLY A 325 12.85 17.44 -0.29
CA GLY A 325 12.33 16.22 0.32
C GLY A 325 10.90 15.86 -0.12
N SER A 326 10.78 14.81 -0.94
CA SER A 326 9.55 14.07 -1.30
C SER A 326 8.28 14.90 -1.43
N ASP A 327 7.97 15.31 -2.66
CA ASP A 327 6.78 16.08 -2.98
C ASP A 327 5.75 15.21 -3.74
N VAL A 328 4.47 15.41 -3.47
CA VAL A 328 3.38 14.71 -4.15
C VAL A 328 3.10 15.40 -5.49
N GLY A 329 3.35 14.71 -6.60
CA GLY A 329 2.92 15.15 -7.91
C GLY A 329 1.42 14.90 -8.10
N VAL A 330 0.69 15.90 -8.62
CA VAL A 330 -0.76 15.80 -8.86
C VAL A 330 -1.09 16.14 -10.31
N ALA A 331 -1.51 15.13 -11.06
CA ALA A 331 -1.94 15.28 -12.45
C ALA A 331 -3.46 15.36 -12.54
N VAL A 332 -3.98 16.36 -13.24
CA VAL A 332 -5.41 16.55 -13.49
C VAL A 332 -5.72 16.25 -14.96
N ILE A 333 -6.70 15.38 -15.18
CA ILE A 333 -7.10 14.87 -16.49
C ILE A 333 -8.60 15.10 -16.67
N ALA A 334 -9.02 15.65 -17.80
CA ALA A 334 -10.42 15.82 -18.14
C ALA A 334 -11.13 14.46 -18.33
N GLY A 335 -12.46 14.41 -18.20
CA GLY A 335 -13.22 13.17 -18.37
C GLY A 335 -13.11 12.49 -19.75
N ASN A 336 -12.59 13.20 -20.76
CA ASN A 336 -12.25 12.65 -22.08
C ASN A 336 -10.79 12.16 -22.22
N GLY A 337 -10.02 12.20 -21.14
CA GLY A 337 -8.61 11.80 -21.11
C GLY A 337 -7.63 12.89 -21.55
N ALA A 338 -8.04 14.14 -21.79
CA ALA A 338 -7.11 15.22 -22.09
C ALA A 338 -6.40 15.73 -20.82
N PRO A 339 -5.09 15.97 -20.83
CA PRO A 339 -4.40 16.57 -19.69
C PRO A 339 -4.90 18.00 -19.46
N LEU A 340 -5.17 18.35 -18.21
CA LEU A 340 -5.55 19.70 -17.77
C LEU A 340 -4.40 20.41 -17.06
N GLY A 341 -3.64 19.69 -16.24
CA GLY A 341 -2.50 20.25 -15.52
C GLY A 341 -1.71 19.20 -14.75
N ILE A 342 -0.51 19.60 -14.31
CA ILE A 342 0.33 18.89 -13.34
C ILE A 342 0.95 19.96 -12.44
N PHE A 343 1.01 19.68 -11.15
CA PHE A 343 1.68 20.52 -10.16
C PHE A 343 2.20 19.65 -9.02
N MET A 344 3.13 20.22 -8.26
CA MET A 344 3.59 19.63 -7.00
C MET A 344 2.71 20.14 -5.86
N ALA A 345 2.41 19.25 -4.92
CA ALA A 345 1.68 19.53 -3.69
C ALA A 345 2.37 18.84 -2.52
N GLY A 346 2.14 19.34 -1.31
CA GLY A 346 2.70 18.77 -0.08
C GLY A 346 3.10 19.82 0.96
N LEU A 347 3.76 19.36 2.01
CA LEU A 347 4.28 20.09 3.14
C LEU A 347 5.79 20.30 2.99
N ARG A 348 6.20 21.56 3.01
CA ARG A 348 7.61 21.94 2.89
C ARG A 348 8.50 21.27 3.94
N GLY A 349 9.53 20.53 3.49
CA GLY A 349 10.58 19.97 4.35
C GLY A 349 10.18 18.70 5.11
N HIS A 350 9.15 18.01 4.62
CA HIS A 350 8.55 16.84 5.24
C HIS A 350 8.46 15.71 4.22
N SER A 351 8.88 14.49 4.58
CA SER A 351 8.65 13.33 3.73
C SER A 351 7.21 12.86 3.91
N GLU A 352 6.49 12.65 2.81
CA GLU A 352 5.06 12.35 2.83
C GLU A 352 4.77 10.95 2.30
N SER A 353 3.76 10.31 2.89
CA SER A 353 3.12 9.10 2.40
C SER A 353 1.65 9.39 2.19
N LEU A 354 1.15 9.17 0.98
CA LEU A 354 -0.19 9.58 0.56
C LEU A 354 -1.24 8.48 0.82
N GLU A 355 -2.26 8.81 1.62
CA GLU A 355 -3.29 7.84 2.02
C GLU A 355 -4.69 8.17 1.52
N GLY A 356 -5.00 9.44 1.22
CA GLY A 356 -6.29 9.86 0.68
C GLY A 356 -6.21 11.07 -0.23
N MET A 357 -7.12 11.12 -1.21
CA MET A 357 -7.32 12.29 -2.08
C MET A 357 -8.81 12.43 -2.41
N PHE A 358 -9.35 13.65 -2.31
CA PHE A 358 -10.77 13.91 -2.55
C PHE A 358 -10.99 15.25 -3.23
N TRP A 359 -12.04 15.36 -4.05
CA TRP A 359 -12.55 16.64 -4.51
C TRP A 359 -13.51 17.21 -3.45
N ARG A 360 -13.33 18.49 -3.09
CA ARG A 360 -14.22 19.22 -2.18
C ARG A 360 -14.38 20.65 -2.64
N SER A 361 -15.58 21.01 -3.10
CA SER A 361 -15.92 22.38 -3.53
C SER A 361 -15.00 22.99 -4.60
N GLY A 362 -14.42 22.16 -5.47
CA GLY A 362 -13.46 22.58 -6.50
C GLY A 362 -12.00 22.44 -6.11
N ASP A 363 -11.71 22.32 -4.81
CA ASP A 363 -10.37 22.06 -4.29
C ASP A 363 -10.10 20.55 -4.21
N LEU A 364 -8.83 20.19 -4.19
CA LEU A 364 -8.32 18.88 -3.84
C LEU A 364 -7.91 18.85 -2.37
N LEU A 365 -8.32 17.80 -1.69
CA LEU A 365 -7.94 17.51 -0.32
C LEU A 365 -6.99 16.31 -0.34
N LEU A 366 -5.73 16.49 0.06
CA LEU A 366 -4.75 15.43 0.22
C LEU A 366 -4.52 15.14 1.70
N THR A 367 -4.46 13.87 2.05
CA THR A 367 -4.14 13.44 3.42
C THR A 367 -3.26 12.21 3.42
N GLY A 368 -2.49 12.06 4.49
CA GLY A 368 -1.58 10.95 4.63
C GLY A 368 -0.76 11.05 5.89
N SER A 369 0.37 10.37 5.87
CA SER A 369 1.34 10.37 6.97
C SER A 369 2.59 11.11 6.55
N THR A 370 3.19 11.89 7.44
CA THR A 370 4.49 12.51 7.24
C THR A 370 5.51 11.96 8.22
N ARG A 371 6.78 11.99 7.83
CA ARG A 371 7.90 11.60 8.66
C ARG A 371 8.88 12.76 8.83
N TYR A 372 9.18 13.12 10.07
CA TYR A 372 10.23 14.10 10.39
C TYR A 372 10.82 13.89 11.78
N GLU A 373 11.98 14.50 12.04
CA GLU A 373 12.64 14.45 13.33
C GLU A 373 11.88 15.29 14.36
N LYS A 374 11.35 14.65 15.41
CA LYS A 374 10.69 15.37 16.51
C LYS A 374 11.68 15.76 17.59
N ALA A 375 11.55 16.99 18.08
CA ALA A 375 12.36 17.48 19.18
C ALA A 375 12.12 16.64 20.46
N GLY A 376 13.14 15.88 20.88
CA GLY A 376 13.06 15.04 22.09
C GLY A 376 12.62 13.60 21.85
N ALA A 377 12.45 13.16 20.60
CA ALA A 377 12.26 11.76 20.27
C ALA A 377 13.47 10.93 20.76
N ALA A 378 13.20 9.75 21.32
CA ALA A 378 14.25 8.89 21.88
C ALA A 378 15.26 8.53 20.78
N GLY A 379 16.55 8.81 20.98
CA GLY A 379 17.58 8.48 19.98
C GLY A 379 17.56 9.32 18.70
N GLY A 380 16.76 10.40 18.63
CA GLY A 380 16.64 11.22 17.42
C GLY A 380 15.85 10.52 16.31
N THR A 381 14.86 9.70 16.67
CA THR A 381 14.02 9.01 15.70
C THR A 381 13.14 9.95 14.90
N THR A 382 12.92 9.58 13.65
CA THR A 382 11.88 10.15 12.80
C THR A 382 10.57 9.41 13.03
N GLU A 383 9.57 10.13 13.54
CA GLU A 383 8.25 9.62 13.91
C GLU A 383 7.21 9.97 12.83
N TRP A 384 6.08 9.27 12.82
CA TRP A 384 4.98 9.55 11.91
C TRP A 384 3.94 10.47 12.54
N ASP A 385 3.44 11.40 11.73
CA ASP A 385 2.27 12.22 12.04
C ASP A 385 1.31 12.25 10.86
N SER A 386 0.05 12.60 11.11
CA SER A 386 -0.93 12.79 10.05
C SER A 386 -0.85 14.19 9.46
N TYR A 387 -1.08 14.32 8.15
CA TYR A 387 -1.19 15.62 7.48
C TYR A 387 -2.47 15.76 6.66
N LEU A 388 -2.83 17.02 6.40
CA LEU A 388 -3.87 17.42 5.47
C LEU A 388 -3.43 18.65 4.70
N ALA A 389 -3.73 18.68 3.40
CA ALA A 389 -3.47 19.81 2.52
C ALA A 389 -4.66 20.05 1.60
N TRP A 390 -5.07 21.32 1.48
CA TRP A 390 -6.04 21.81 0.53
C TRP A 390 -5.30 22.47 -0.61
N ILE A 391 -5.62 22.05 -1.83
CA ILE A 391 -4.95 22.48 -3.04
C ILE A 391 -6.00 22.94 -4.03
N ASP A 392 -5.82 24.13 -4.56
CA ASP A 392 -6.66 24.62 -5.66
C ASP A 392 -6.47 23.70 -6.87
N GLY A 393 -7.55 23.05 -7.32
CA GLY A 393 -7.47 21.99 -8.33
C GLY A 393 -7.09 22.46 -9.73
N ASP A 394 -7.14 23.77 -9.99
CA ASP A 394 -6.80 24.37 -11.29
C ASP A 394 -5.34 24.87 -11.34
N SER A 395 -4.86 25.46 -10.24
CA SER A 395 -3.53 26.09 -10.15
C SER A 395 -2.49 25.26 -9.41
N GLY A 396 -2.91 24.32 -8.56
CA GLY A 396 -2.02 23.58 -7.68
C GLY A 396 -1.55 24.33 -6.44
N GLU A 397 -2.04 25.56 -6.21
CA GLU A 397 -1.66 26.33 -5.03
C GLU A 397 -2.19 25.64 -3.76
N THR A 398 -1.29 25.34 -2.81
CA THR A 398 -1.69 24.86 -1.49
C THR A 398 -2.25 26.03 -0.67
N THR A 399 -3.56 26.07 -0.50
CA THR A 399 -4.27 27.17 0.16
C THR A 399 -4.29 27.02 1.68
N HIS A 400 -4.23 25.78 2.16
CA HIS A 400 -4.16 25.46 3.57
C HIS A 400 -3.48 24.11 3.77
N SER A 401 -2.67 23.98 4.83
CA SER A 401 -2.10 22.71 5.21
C SER A 401 -1.84 22.65 6.71
N GLN A 402 -1.88 21.44 7.27
CA GLN A 402 -1.74 21.23 8.71
C GLN A 402 -1.22 19.83 9.04
N LEU A 403 -0.38 19.77 10.08
CA LEU A 403 0.00 18.55 10.78
C LEU A 403 -0.86 18.35 12.02
N TYR A 404 -1.20 17.10 12.32
CA TYR A 404 -2.06 16.75 13.45
C TYR A 404 -1.40 15.73 14.37
N HIS A 405 -1.77 15.84 15.65
CA HIS A 405 -1.42 14.91 16.71
C HIS A 405 0.07 14.54 16.76
N VAL A 406 0.91 15.56 16.59
CA VAL A 406 2.37 15.49 16.63
C VAL A 406 2.93 14.76 17.86
N HIS A 407 2.16 14.61 18.94
CA HIS A 407 2.62 14.01 20.18
C HIS A 407 2.24 12.54 20.37
N ASP A 408 1.37 12.00 19.51
CA ASP A 408 0.74 10.69 19.73
C ASP A 408 1.16 9.62 18.71
N GLU A 409 2.10 9.93 17.79
CA GLU A 409 2.58 9.02 16.73
C GLU A 409 1.41 8.47 15.90
N ASP A 410 0.85 9.32 15.04
CA ASP A 410 -0.33 8.99 14.24
C ASP A 410 0.06 8.60 12.81
N MET A 411 -0.33 7.40 12.40
CA MET A 411 -0.15 6.90 11.05
C MET A 411 -1.51 6.68 10.40
N VAL A 412 -1.82 7.47 9.38
CA VAL A 412 -3.00 7.29 8.53
C VAL A 412 -2.79 6.06 7.66
N ARG A 413 -3.86 5.29 7.45
CA ARG A 413 -3.90 4.12 6.55
C ARG A 413 -5.03 4.20 5.54
N ASP A 414 -6.11 4.92 5.88
CA ASP A 414 -7.19 5.17 4.96
C ASP A 414 -7.95 6.45 5.33
N ALA A 415 -8.70 6.99 4.37
CA ALA A 415 -9.50 8.19 4.55
C ALA A 415 -10.79 8.09 3.74
N VAL A 416 -11.85 8.76 4.20
CA VAL A 416 -13.09 8.90 3.44
C VAL A 416 -13.72 10.27 3.64
N LEU A 417 -14.13 10.90 2.54
CA LEU A 417 -14.94 12.11 2.57
C LEU A 417 -16.41 11.72 2.43
N THR A 418 -17.22 12.06 3.44
CA THR A 418 -18.67 11.82 3.42
C THR A 418 -19.40 12.78 2.47
N ASP A 419 -20.62 12.42 2.05
CA ASP A 419 -21.49 13.31 1.25
C ASP A 419 -21.77 14.66 1.94
N GLY A 420 -21.72 14.69 3.28
CA GLY A 420 -21.84 15.91 4.09
C GLY A 420 -20.57 16.75 4.17
N GLY A 421 -19.48 16.33 3.52
CA GLY A 421 -18.18 17.01 3.53
C GLY A 421 -17.33 16.78 4.77
N ARG A 422 -17.76 15.89 5.69
CA ARG A 422 -16.94 15.46 6.84
C ARG A 422 -15.84 14.53 6.34
N LEU A 423 -14.59 14.81 6.70
CA LEU A 423 -13.45 13.93 6.43
C LEU A 423 -13.22 13.03 7.64
N LEU A 424 -13.17 11.72 7.40
CA LEU A 424 -12.76 10.76 8.40
C LEU A 424 -11.40 10.17 8.02
N LEU A 425 -10.53 10.02 9.02
CA LEU A 425 -9.22 9.39 8.88
C LEU A 425 -9.20 8.11 9.72
N ALA A 426 -8.59 7.06 9.21
CA ALA A 426 -8.39 5.81 9.91
C ALA A 426 -6.93 5.41 9.89
N GLY A 427 -6.49 4.75 10.95
CA GLY A 427 -5.11 4.30 11.06
C GLY A 427 -4.76 3.74 12.42
N GLU A 428 -3.57 4.10 12.88
CA GLU A 428 -2.99 3.69 14.16
C GLU A 428 -2.40 4.88 14.90
N SER A 429 -2.50 4.85 16.23
CA SER A 429 -2.02 5.90 17.12
C SER A 429 -1.39 5.28 18.37
N GLY A 430 -0.54 6.05 19.06
CA GLY A 430 -0.07 5.79 20.41
C GLY A 430 1.02 4.72 20.51
N TYR A 431 1.57 4.25 19.39
CA TYR A 431 2.78 3.43 19.42
C TYR A 431 3.99 4.28 19.78
N ARG A 432 5.13 3.61 20.04
CA ARG A 432 6.40 4.29 20.31
C ARG A 432 7.54 3.58 19.64
N GLN A 433 8.51 4.32 19.15
CA GLN A 433 9.75 3.79 18.61
C GLN A 433 10.97 4.10 19.51
N ALA A 434 11.92 3.16 19.60
CA ALA A 434 13.21 3.40 20.26
C ALA A 434 14.33 3.79 19.28
N ASP A 435 14.25 3.26 18.05
CA ASP A 435 15.00 3.73 16.89
C ASP A 435 14.08 3.67 15.65
N THR A 436 14.52 4.25 14.54
CA THR A 436 13.76 4.27 13.28
C THR A 436 13.41 2.84 12.85
N HIS A 437 12.12 2.52 12.89
CA HIS A 437 11.53 1.18 12.63
C HIS A 437 11.59 0.15 13.79
N SER A 438 12.06 0.51 14.99
CA SER A 438 11.99 -0.37 16.17
C SER A 438 10.89 0.06 17.12
N GLN A 439 9.70 -0.52 16.96
CA GLN A 439 8.56 -0.31 17.85
C GLN A 439 8.79 -0.94 19.23
N VAL A 440 8.61 -0.14 20.29
CA VAL A 440 8.77 -0.55 21.71
C VAL A 440 7.48 -0.50 22.52
N SER A 441 6.40 0.07 21.97
CA SER A 441 5.07 -0.01 22.58
C SER A 441 3.99 -0.22 21.54
N TYR A 442 2.93 -0.94 21.92
CA TYR A 442 1.78 -1.22 21.06
C TYR A 442 0.99 0.06 20.76
N GLY A 443 0.68 0.28 19.49
CA GLY A 443 -0.33 1.23 19.06
C GLY A 443 -1.74 0.64 19.14
N TYR A 444 -2.72 1.48 18.88
CA TYR A 444 -4.13 1.09 18.80
C TYR A 444 -4.77 1.70 17.55
N GLY A 445 -5.69 0.95 16.95
CA GLY A 445 -6.43 1.41 15.80
C GLY A 445 -7.35 2.55 16.18
N VAL A 446 -7.40 3.58 15.33
CA VAL A 446 -8.17 4.80 15.56
C VAL A 446 -8.97 5.20 14.33
N ILE A 447 -10.08 5.90 14.59
CA ILE A 447 -10.79 6.70 13.60
C ILE A 447 -10.97 8.11 14.16
N TYR A 448 -10.59 9.09 13.35
CA TYR A 448 -10.70 10.50 13.63
C TYR A 448 -11.69 11.17 12.67
N GLU A 449 -12.34 12.23 13.14
CA GLU A 449 -12.99 13.23 12.30
C GLU A 449 -12.08 14.44 12.16
N VAL A 450 -11.98 14.98 10.94
CA VAL A 450 -11.37 16.28 10.71
C VAL A 450 -12.48 17.30 10.46
N THR A 451 -12.56 18.30 11.33
CA THR A 451 -13.53 19.39 11.22
C THR A 451 -13.19 20.32 10.05
N ASP A 452 -14.14 21.18 9.69
CA ASP A 452 -13.93 22.24 8.69
C ASP A 452 -12.81 23.24 9.04
N THR A 453 -12.43 23.30 10.32
CA THR A 453 -11.33 24.15 10.79
C THR A 453 -9.98 23.43 10.83
N GLY A 454 -9.95 22.16 10.41
CA GLY A 454 -8.80 21.28 10.54
C GLY A 454 -8.75 20.53 11.86
N GLU A 455 -9.43 20.96 12.94
CA GLU A 455 -9.37 20.24 14.22
C GLU A 455 -9.68 18.74 14.08
N VAL A 456 -8.85 17.89 14.69
CA VAL A 456 -8.97 16.43 14.64
C VAL A 456 -9.60 15.94 15.94
N LEU A 457 -10.72 15.23 15.82
CA LEU A 457 -11.51 14.74 16.93
C LEU A 457 -11.50 13.20 16.95
N PRO A 458 -11.09 12.55 18.05
CA PRO A 458 -11.17 11.10 18.17
C PRO A 458 -12.64 10.66 18.16
N LEU A 459 -13.01 9.85 17.19
CA LEU A 459 -14.34 9.24 17.12
C LEU A 459 -14.33 7.83 17.72
N MET A 460 -13.28 7.07 17.45
CA MET A 460 -13.18 5.69 17.88
C MET A 460 -11.73 5.30 18.15
N LYS A 461 -11.57 4.47 19.18
CA LYS A 461 -10.35 3.74 19.49
C LYS A 461 -10.72 2.27 19.63
N LEU A 462 -9.98 1.40 18.94
CA LEU A 462 -10.14 -0.04 19.10
C LEU A 462 -9.61 -0.47 20.47
N ASP A 463 -10.46 -1.16 21.23
CA ASP A 463 -10.08 -1.82 22.48
C ASP A 463 -9.56 -3.23 22.19
N THR A 464 -8.32 -3.29 21.69
CA THR A 464 -7.62 -4.56 21.45
C THR A 464 -6.52 -4.75 22.50
N PRO A 465 -6.27 -5.98 22.96
CA PRO A 465 -5.27 -6.23 24.00
C PRO A 465 -3.82 -5.94 23.54
N ARG A 466 -3.59 -5.72 22.24
CA ARG A 466 -2.28 -5.54 21.59
C ARG A 466 -2.42 -4.62 20.36
N ASN A 467 -1.33 -4.51 19.58
CA ASN A 467 -1.26 -3.68 18.38
C ASN A 467 -2.47 -3.86 17.48
N SER A 468 -3.09 -2.76 17.09
CA SER A 468 -4.14 -2.76 16.09
C SER A 468 -4.07 -1.53 15.19
N THR A 469 -4.68 -1.66 14.03
CA THR A 469 -4.69 -0.64 12.99
C THR A 469 -6.04 -0.72 12.27
N VAL A 470 -6.67 0.42 12.00
CA VAL A 470 -7.83 0.46 11.07
C VAL A 470 -7.28 0.71 9.67
N ASN A 471 -7.43 -0.26 8.76
CA ASN A 471 -6.80 -0.27 7.44
C ASN A 471 -7.76 0.03 6.27
N GLY A 472 -9.04 0.27 6.58
CA GLY A 472 -10.00 0.69 5.56
C GLY A 472 -11.29 1.18 6.17
N ILE A 473 -11.87 2.24 5.59
CA ILE A 473 -13.12 2.85 6.01
C ILE A 473 -14.01 3.21 4.82
N GLN A 474 -15.31 3.01 4.97
CA GLN A 474 -16.31 3.47 4.01
C GLN A 474 -17.55 3.97 4.73
N VAL A 475 -18.17 5.03 4.20
CA VAL A 475 -19.40 5.60 4.75
C VAL A 475 -20.53 5.41 3.76
N VAL A 476 -21.65 4.88 4.24
CA VAL A 476 -22.91 4.80 3.51
C VAL A 476 -24.04 5.28 4.39
N GLY A 477 -24.71 6.36 3.97
CA GLY A 477 -25.69 7.05 4.80
C GLY A 477 -25.07 7.45 6.14
N ASP A 478 -25.74 7.10 7.23
CA ASP A 478 -25.26 7.38 8.59
C ASP A 478 -24.44 6.24 9.20
N THR A 479 -23.96 5.29 8.39
CA THR A 479 -23.19 4.13 8.87
C THR A 479 -21.76 4.19 8.35
N LEU A 480 -20.80 4.08 9.27
CA LEU A 480 -19.40 3.84 8.98
C LEU A 480 -19.12 2.35 9.04
N TYR A 481 -18.54 1.81 7.97
CA TYR A 481 -17.97 0.47 7.91
C TYR A 481 -16.47 0.59 7.96
N TYR A 482 -15.81 -0.31 8.69
CA TYR A 482 -14.37 -0.29 8.81
C TYR A 482 -13.80 -1.70 8.88
N ARG A 483 -12.62 -1.88 8.30
CA ARG A 483 -11.79 -3.07 8.47
C ARG A 483 -10.60 -2.75 9.35
N TYR A 484 -10.21 -3.70 10.17
CA TYR A 484 -9.12 -3.53 11.10
C TYR A 484 -8.28 -4.79 11.18
N ASP A 485 -7.00 -4.59 11.47
CA ASP A 485 -6.05 -5.65 11.79
C ASP A 485 -5.62 -5.53 13.25
N PHE A 486 -5.30 -6.66 13.86
CA PHE A 486 -4.71 -6.72 15.19
C PHE A 486 -3.78 -7.92 15.33
N ASP A 487 -2.92 -7.88 16.36
CA ASP A 487 -1.83 -8.84 16.55
C ASP A 487 -0.86 -8.88 15.34
N GLY A 488 -0.62 -7.72 14.72
CA GLY A 488 0.27 -7.54 13.55
C GLY A 488 1.77 -7.62 13.87
N PHE A 489 2.62 -7.43 12.84
CA PHE A 489 4.07 -7.66 12.90
C PHE A 489 4.80 -6.79 13.93
N ILE A 490 4.91 -7.30 15.15
CA ILE A 490 6.08 -7.00 15.97
C ILE A 490 7.06 -8.13 15.70
N THR A 491 8.05 -7.78 14.89
CA THR A 491 9.05 -8.63 14.23
C THR A 491 9.79 -9.59 15.17
N HIS A 492 9.75 -9.36 16.48
CA HIS A 492 10.45 -10.16 17.49
C HIS A 492 9.53 -11.01 18.40
N THR A 493 8.21 -10.88 18.29
CA THR A 493 7.25 -11.56 19.20
C THR A 493 6.88 -12.97 18.73
N CYS A 494 6.99 -13.24 17.44
CA CYS A 494 6.76 -14.55 16.83
C CYS A 494 7.69 -15.64 17.37
N ASP A 495 8.87 -15.25 17.87
CA ASP A 495 9.88 -16.17 18.39
C ASP A 495 9.44 -16.87 19.69
N GLN A 496 8.50 -16.28 20.43
CA GLN A 496 8.08 -16.77 21.75
C GLN A 496 6.64 -17.31 21.77
N ASP A 497 5.76 -16.85 20.87
CA ASP A 497 4.36 -17.28 20.80
C ASP A 497 3.88 -17.36 19.34
N GLN A 498 3.63 -18.59 18.87
CA GLN A 498 3.22 -18.85 17.48
C GLN A 498 1.84 -18.30 17.13
N SER A 499 1.00 -18.03 18.13
CA SER A 499 -0.31 -17.41 17.89
C SER A 499 -0.19 -15.97 17.40
N LEU A 500 1.01 -15.37 17.48
CA LEU A 500 1.35 -14.01 17.09
C LEU A 500 2.03 -13.93 15.72
N CYS A 501 2.19 -15.07 15.05
CA CYS A 501 2.77 -15.13 13.71
C CYS A 501 1.80 -14.69 12.60
N TRP A 502 0.57 -14.34 12.96
CA TRP A 502 -0.52 -14.16 12.01
C TRP A 502 -1.26 -12.86 12.29
N ILE A 503 -1.45 -12.08 11.23
CA ILE A 503 -2.33 -10.91 11.26
C ILE A 503 -3.75 -11.42 11.39
N LYS A 504 -4.44 -10.97 12.44
CA LYS A 504 -5.89 -11.17 12.60
C LYS A 504 -6.58 -9.94 12.08
N SER A 505 -7.76 -10.13 11.52
CA SER A 505 -8.51 -9.05 10.90
C SER A 505 -10.01 -9.20 11.11
N GLY A 506 -10.74 -8.11 10.94
CA GLY A 506 -12.19 -8.10 11.01
C GLY A 506 -12.80 -6.95 10.22
N VAL A 507 -14.12 -7.02 10.07
CA VAL A 507 -14.97 -5.93 9.57
C VAL A 507 -15.99 -5.63 10.64
N SER A 508 -16.23 -4.36 10.88
CA SER A 508 -17.28 -3.90 11.78
C SER A 508 -17.93 -2.64 11.21
N ASN A 509 -19.01 -2.22 11.83
CA ASN A 509 -19.72 -1.00 11.47
C ASN A 509 -20.25 -0.31 12.72
N MET A 510 -20.51 0.99 12.60
CA MET A 510 -21.09 1.82 13.66
C MET A 510 -21.89 2.97 13.04
N ALA A 511 -22.91 3.44 13.76
CA ALA A 511 -23.65 4.62 13.34
C ALA A 511 -22.84 5.89 13.62
N LEU A 512 -22.78 6.81 12.67
CA LEU A 512 -22.07 8.08 12.80
C LEU A 512 -22.67 8.97 13.88
N ASP A 513 -23.99 8.90 14.09
CA ASP A 513 -24.70 9.67 15.13
C ASP A 513 -24.37 9.21 16.55
N GLU A 514 -23.84 7.99 16.71
CA GLU A 514 -23.36 7.48 18.00
C GLU A 514 -22.00 8.08 18.38
N LEU A 515 -21.31 8.76 17.46
CA LEU A 515 -19.94 9.26 17.63
C LEU A 515 -19.85 10.68 18.22
N GLY A 516 -20.99 11.28 18.58
CA GLY A 516 -21.08 12.67 19.04
C GLY A 516 -21.76 12.89 20.39
N ARG A 517 -21.78 11.90 21.30
CA ARG A 517 -22.39 12.02 22.63
C ARG A 517 -21.51 11.64 23.80
#